data_AF-A0A936LCZ5-F1
#
_entry.id   AF-A0A936LCZ5-F1
#
_cell.length_a   1.000
_cell.length_b   1.000
_cell.length_c   1.000
_cell.angle_alpha   90.00
_cell.angle_beta   90.00
_cell.angle_gamma   90.00
#
_symmetry.space_group_name_H-M   'P 1'
#
loop_
_entity.id
_entity.type
_entity.pdbx_description
1 polymer ?
#
loop_
_entity_poly.entity_id
_entity_poly.type
_entity_poly.pdbx_seq_one_letter_code
_entity_poly.pdbx_strand_id
1 'polypeptide(L)' 'MFEMKPVGFFGLIILIADIYAIVKTVQSSASTTAKVLWVLGILIFPLLGFLAWLLFGPRSET' A
#
# COMPACT_ATOMS: atom_id res chain seq x y z
N MET A 1 28.96 16.54 4.56
CA MET A 1 28.73 15.26 5.26
C MET A 1 27.22 15.10 5.42
N PHE A 2 26.57 14.38 4.51
CA PHE A 2 25.13 14.12 4.60
C PHE A 2 24.92 12.92 5.53
N GLU A 3 24.49 13.18 6.76
CA GLU A 3 23.93 12.13 7.62
C GLU A 3 22.59 11.69 7.03
N MET A 4 22.59 10.62 6.25
CA MET A 4 21.35 9.96 5.86
C MET A 4 20.79 9.27 7.09
N LYS A 5 19.80 9.91 7.74
CA LYS A 5 18.98 9.24 8.75
C LYS A 5 18.24 8.08 8.08
N PRO A 6 18.52 6.82 8.44
CA PRO A 6 17.96 5.64 7.76
C PRO A 6 16.44 5.69 7.61
N VAL A 7 15.78 6.30 8.59
CA VAL A 7 14.32 6.50 8.66
C VAL A 7 13.75 7.18 7.41
N GLY A 8 14.45 8.15 6.81
CA GLY A 8 13.95 8.89 5.64
C GLY A 8 13.90 8.05 4.36
N PHE A 9 14.91 7.20 4.15
CA PHE A 9 14.98 6.34 2.96
C PHE A 9 14.00 5.16 3.06
N PHE A 10 13.94 4.49 4.21
CA PHE A 10 12.97 3.41 4.42
C PHE A 10 11.53 3.90 4.37
N GLY A 11 11.24 5.09 4.90
CA GLY A 11 9.92 5.71 4.78
C GLY A 11 9.50 5.96 3.33
N LEU A 12 10.43 6.39 2.47
CA LEU A 12 10.15 6.59 1.04
C LEU A 12 9.85 5.28 0.32
N ILE A 13 10.55 4.19 0.65
CA ILE A 13 10.27 2.86 0.08
C ILE A 13 8.86 2.40 0.45
N ILE A 14 8.48 2.55 1.73
CA ILE A 14 7.14 2.18 2.20
C ILE A 14 6.08 3.02 1.48
N LEU A 15 6.30 4.33 1.33
CA LEU A 15 5.37 5.19 0.62
C LEU A 15 5.16 4.76 -0.84
N ILE A 16 6.22 4.40 -1.55
CA ILE A 16 6.14 3.92 -2.94
C ILE A 16 5.34 2.61 -3.00
N ALA A 17 5.60 1.70 -2.06
CA ALA A 17 4.86 0.44 -1.92
C ALA A 17 3.36 0.68 -1.65
N ASP A 18 3.01 1.60 -0.75
CA ASP A 18 1.64 1.95 -0.43
C ASP A 18 0.90 2.54 -1.64
N ILE A 19 1.54 3.46 -2.37
CA ILE A 19 0.98 4.04 -3.60
C ILE A 19 0.67 2.94 -4.62
N TYR A 20 1.62 2.02 -4.83
CA TYR A 20 1.43 0.89 -5.73
C TYR A 20 0.24 0.02 -5.31
N ALA A 21 0.14 -0.33 -4.03
CA ALA A 21 -0.96 -1.15 -3.50
C ALA A 21 -2.32 -0.45 -3.64
N ILE A 22 -2.38 0.86 -3.38
CA ILE A 22 -3.59 1.67 -3.53
C ILE A 22 -4.03 1.73 -5.00
N VAL A 23 -3.12 2.03 -5.94
CA VAL A 23 -3.43 2.09 -7.37
C VAL A 23 -4.00 0.75 -7.85
N LYS A 24 -3.33 -0.36 -7.51
CA LYS A 24 -3.80 -1.71 -7.88
C LYS A 24 -5.13 -2.07 -7.22
N THR A 25 -5.38 -1.62 -5.99
CA THR A 25 -6.67 -1.79 -5.31
C THR A 25 -7.78 -1.05 -6.03
N VAL A 26 -7.58 0.23 -6.35
CA VAL A 26 -8.58 1.06 -7.02
C VAL A 26 -8.93 0.53 -8.41
N GLN A 27 -7.93 0.01 -9.13
CA GLN A 27 -8.09 -0.59 -10.46
C GLN A 27 -8.64 -2.03 -10.45
N SER A 28 -8.80 -2.67 -9.29
CA SER A 28 -9.29 -4.05 -9.19
C SER A 28 -10.80 -4.19 -9.49
N SER A 29 -11.26 -5.43 -9.67
CA SER A 29 -12.67 -5.80 -9.82
C SER A 29 -13.45 -5.81 -8.49
N ALA A 30 -12.79 -5.50 -7.36
CA ALA A 30 -13.43 -5.50 -6.04
C ALA A 30 -14.53 -4.44 -5.90
N SER A 31 -15.49 -4.69 -5.01
CA SER A 31 -16.53 -3.71 -4.69
C SER A 31 -15.96 -2.42 -4.12
N THR A 32 -16.68 -1.31 -4.27
CA THR A 32 -16.26 0.00 -3.73
C THR A 32 -15.96 -0.06 -2.23
N THR A 33 -16.80 -0.73 -1.45
CA THR A 33 -16.59 -0.90 -0.01
C THR A 33 -15.30 -1.65 0.30
N ALA A 34 -15.01 -2.73 -0.43
CA ALA A 34 -13.76 -3.46 -0.25
C ALA A 34 -12.54 -2.59 -0.60
N LYS A 35 -12.60 -1.82 -1.69
CA LYS A 35 -11.53 -0.88 -2.07
C LYS A 35 -11.27 0.13 -0.97
N VAL A 36 -12.31 0.74 -0.40
CA VAL A 36 -12.19 1.73 0.68
C VAL A 36 -11.54 1.10 1.91
N LEU A 37 -12.00 -0.09 2.34
CA LEU A 37 -11.42 -0.77 3.51
C LEU A 37 -9.93 -1.12 3.30
N TRP A 38 -9.56 -1.58 2.12
CA TRP A 38 -8.16 -1.86 1.79
C TRP A 38 -7.30 -0.60 1.78
N VAL A 39 -7.76 0.48 1.15
CA VAL A 39 -7.03 1.76 1.13
C VAL A 39 -6.86 2.32 2.54
N LEU A 40 -7.93 2.30 3.36
CA LEU A 40 -7.85 2.73 4.76
C LEU A 40 -6.88 1.87 5.57
N GLY A 41 -6.91 0.54 5.39
CA GLY A 41 -6.00 -0.37 6.08
C GLY A 41 -4.53 -0.11 5.75
N ILE A 42 -4.21 0.14 4.47
CA ILE A 42 -2.86 0.48 4.02
C ILE A 42 -2.41 1.82 4.63
N LEU A 43 -3.24 2.87 4.58
CA LEU A 43 -2.86 4.19 5.08
C LEU A 43 -2.70 4.25 6.61
N ILE A 44 -3.52 3.52 7.36
CA ILE A 44 -3.44 3.48 8.83
C ILE A 44 -2.26 2.62 9.29
N PHE A 45 -1.99 1.53 8.57
CA PHE A 45 -0.90 0.61 8.87
C PHE A 45 0.02 0.46 7.66
N PRO A 46 0.95 1.39 7.38
CA PRO A 46 1.74 1.40 6.13
C PRO A 46 2.44 0.06 5.87
N LEU A 47 3.29 -0.37 6.80
CA LEU A 47 4.06 -1.60 6.63
C LEU A 47 3.17 -2.85 6.67
N LEU A 48 2.33 -3.00 7.69
CA LEU A 48 1.52 -4.21 7.86
C LEU A 48 0.37 -4.30 6.85
N GLY A 49 -0.23 -3.17 6.51
CA GLY A 49 -1.29 -3.05 5.52
C GLY A 49 -0.77 -3.36 4.11
N PHE A 50 0.42 -2.85 3.74
CA PHE A 50 1.07 -3.24 2.49
C PHE A 50 1.39 -4.74 2.44
N LEU A 51 1.96 -5.31 3.51
CA LEU A 51 2.26 -6.75 3.57
C LEU A 51 0.99 -7.61 3.49
N ALA A 52 -0.08 -7.23 4.19
CA ALA A 52 -1.37 -7.90 4.09
C ALA A 52 -1.95 -7.80 2.67
N TRP A 53 -1.81 -6.65 2.03
CA TRP A 53 -2.23 -6.43 0.64
C TRP A 53 -1.42 -7.26 -0.37
N LEU A 54 -0.13 -7.51 -0.13
CA LEU A 54 0.65 -8.41 -0.98
C LEU A 54 0.07 -9.83 -1.01
N LEU A 55 -0.45 -10.31 0.12
CA LEU A 55 -0.96 -11.66 0.26
C LEU A 55 -2.44 -11.78 -0.14
N PHE A 56 -3.26 -10.81 0.26
CA PHE A 56 -4.73 -10.89 0.17
C PHE A 56 -5.37 -9.70 -0.55
N GLY A 57 -4.57 -8.77 -1.05
CA GLY A 57 -5.05 -7.57 -1.72
C GLY A 57 -5.79 -7.90 -3.02
N PRO A 58 -6.83 -7.11 -3.36
CA PRO A 58 -7.66 -7.38 -4.51
C PRO A 58 -6.86 -7.20 -5.80
N ARG A 59 -7.09 -8.11 -6.76
CA ARG A 59 -6.38 -8.13 -8.05
C ARG A 59 -7.34 -7.73 -9.16
N SER A 60 -6.77 -7.20 -10.24
CA SER A 60 -7.54 -7.06 -11.48
C SER A 60 -7.67 -8.45 -12.09
N GLU A 61 -8.90 -8.85 -12.39
CA GLU A 61 -9.12 -9.89 -13.39
C GLU A 61 -8.59 -9.32 -14.73
N THR A 62 -7.75 -10.08 -15.42
CA THR A 62 -7.26 -9.74 -16.77
C THR A 62 -8.34 -9.93 -17.81
#